data_AF-X0XBR2-F1
#
_entry.id   AF-X0XBR2-F1
#
_cell.length_a   1.000
_cell.length_b   1.000
_cell.length_c   1.000
_cell.angle_alpha   90.00
_cell.angle_beta   90.00
_cell.angle_gamma   90.00
#
_symmetry.space_group_name_H-M   'P 1'
#
loop_
_entity.id
_entity.type
_entity.pdbx_description
1 polymer ?
#
loop_
_entity_poly.entity_id
_entity_poly.type
_entity_poly.pdbx_seq_one_letter_code
_entity_poly.pdbx_strand_id
1 'polypeptide(L)' 'MKVGMLLSRVRVEEKLLLQAFARRDIVVNRLDDRKLVF' A
#
# COMPACT_ATOMS: atom_id res chain seq x y z
N MET A 1 -5.17 13.79 -2.60
CA MET A 1 -4.26 12.95 -3.41
C MET A 1 -4.69 11.49 -3.27
N LYS A 2 -4.63 10.69 -4.36
CA LYS A 2 -4.86 9.24 -4.30
C LYS A 2 -3.52 8.53 -4.46
N VAL A 3 -3.13 7.69 -3.49
CA VAL A 3 -1.86 6.93 -3.52
C VAL A 3 -2.17 5.47 -3.79
N GLY A 4 -1.54 4.90 -4.82
CA GLY A 4 -1.56 3.46 -5.08
C GLY A 4 -0.24 2.84 -4.63
N MET A 5 -0.29 1.74 -3.90
CA MET A 5 0.89 1.00 -3.46
C MET A 5 0.86 -0.42 -4.05
N LEU A 6 1.80 -0.70 -4.94
CA LEU A 6 2.04 -2.04 -5.48
C LEU A 6 2.74 -2.90 -4.43
N LEU A 7 2.14 -4.05 -4.12
CA LEU A 7 2.56 -4.92 -3.03
C LEU A 7 2.38 -6.40 -3.42
N SER A 8 3.48 -7.15 -3.53
CA SER A 8 3.42 -8.61 -3.71
C SER A 8 3.29 -9.37 -2.40
N ARG A 9 3.88 -8.84 -1.34
CA ARG A 9 3.83 -9.36 0.03
C ARG A 9 3.98 -8.21 1.00
N VAL A 10 3.14 -8.16 2.03
CA VAL A 10 3.24 -7.16 3.10
C VAL A 10 4.28 -7.62 4.12
N ARG A 11 5.41 -6.92 4.23
CA ARG A 11 6.43 -7.10 5.28
C ARG A 11 6.20 -6.06 6.39
N VAL A 12 7.10 -6.01 7.36
CA VAL A 12 6.99 -5.08 8.50
C VAL A 12 7.13 -3.63 8.04
N GLU A 13 8.01 -3.36 7.08
CA GLU A 13 8.27 -2.02 6.55
C GLU A 13 7.02 -1.41 5.89
N GLU A 14 6.31 -2.16 5.06
CA GLU A 14 5.10 -1.68 4.39
C GLU A 14 3.96 -1.46 5.38
N LYS A 15 3.90 -2.25 6.47
CA LYS A 15 2.96 -1.98 7.58
C LYS A 15 3.25 -0.63 8.24
N LEU A 16 4.52 -0.33 8.51
CA LEU A 16 4.93 0.95 9.10
C LEU A 16 4.61 2.11 8.16
N LEU A 17 4.84 1.93 6.85
CA LEU A 17 4.53 2.95 5.85
C LEU A 17 3.02 3.20 5.74
N LEU A 18 2.20 2.13 5.71
CA LEU A 18 0.74 2.24 5.71
C LEU A 18 0.21 2.94 6.97
N GLN A 19 0.81 2.68 8.14
CA GLN A 19 0.48 3.39 9.38
C GLN A 19 0.88 4.88 9.33
N ALA A 20 2.02 5.20 8.70
CA ALA A 20 2.42 6.59 8.49
C ALA A 20 1.45 7.35 7.58
N PHE A 21 0.96 6.70 6.52
CA PHE A 21 -0.08 7.27 5.66
C PHE A 21 -1.42 7.43 6.39
N ALA A 22 -1.84 6.43 7.17
CA ALA A 22 -3.07 6.51 7.97
C ALA A 22 -3.02 7.66 8.99
N ARG A 23 -1.88 7.90 9.64
CA ARG A 23 -1.68 9.05 10.56
C ARG A 23 -1.79 10.42 9.89
N ARG A 24 -1.76 10.47 8.56
CA ARG A 24 -1.89 11.71 7.75
C ARG A 24 -3.23 11.78 7.01
N ASP A 25 -4.18 10.89 7.35
CA ASP A 25 -5.46 10.73 6.65
C ASP A 25 -5.31 10.49 5.13
N ILE A 26 -4.21 9.86 4.74
CA ILE A 26 -3.94 9.52 3.34
C ILE A 26 -4.50 8.13 3.05
N VAL A 27 -5.50 8.08 2.17
CA VAL A 27 -6.04 6.82 1.64
C VAL A 27 -5.04 6.20 0.67
N VAL A 28 -4.58 4.99 1.01
CA VAL A 28 -3.68 4.18 0.18
C VAL A 28 -4.43 2.99 -0.39
N ASN A 29 -4.53 2.93 -1.71
CA ASN A 29 -5.06 1.77 -2.42
C ASN A 29 -3.95 0.73 -2.59
N ARG A 30 -4.16 -0.47 -2.04
CA ARG A 30 -3.23 -1.59 -2.18
C ARG A 30 -3.50 -2.32 -3.48
N LEU A 31 -2.46 -2.49 -4.27
CA LEU A 31 -2.48 -3.15 -5.57
C LEU A 31 -1.64 -4.42 -5.46
N ASP A 32 -2.28 -5.60 -5.51
CA ASP A 32 -1.57 -6.88 -5.50
C ASP A 32 -1.07 -7.15 -6.93
N ASP A 33 0.24 -7.10 -7.12
CA ASP A 33 0.87 -7.32 -8.43
C ASP A 33 0.56 -8.70 -8.99
N ARG A 34 0.41 -9.73 -8.15
CA ARG A 34 0.02 -11.09 -8.58
C ARG A 34 -1.39 -11.16 -9.17
N LYS A 35 -2.23 -10.17 -8.89
CA LYS A 35 -3.58 -10.03 -9.47
C LYS A 35 -3.61 -9.09 -10.68
N LEU A 36 -2.55 -8.32 -10.88
CA LEU A 36 -2.42 -7.32 -11.94
C LEU A 36 -1.68 -7.85 -13.18
N VAL A 37 -1.04 -9.02 -13.07
CA VAL A 37 -0.44 -9.70 -14.23
C VAL A 37 -1.58 -10.26 -15.10
N PHE A 38 -1.72 -9.72 -16.30
CA PHE A 38 -2.56 -10.20 -17.39
C PHE A 38 -1.83 -11.27 -18.21
#